data_AF-A0A7J9Y666-F1
#
_entry.id   AF-A0A7J9Y666-F1
#
_cell.length_a   1.000
_cell.length_b   1.000
_cell.length_c   1.000
_cell.angle_alpha   90.00
_cell.angle_beta   90.00
_cell.angle_gamma   90.00
#
_symmetry.space_group_name_H-M   'P 1'
#
loop_
_entity.id
_entity.type
_entity.pdbx_description
1 polymer ?
#
loop_
_entity_poly.entity_id
_entity_poly.type
_entity_poly.pdbx_seq_one_letter_code
_entity_poly.pdbx_strand_id
1 'polypeptide(L)'
;MSAFYCEVTWFRCGEGGYGGGACGNCHSDRFQHAWPNASYNCWLITRPDICGRSVSRRGCGFAHKTTSRCHGRSVTTRIADCGPRTRSFCGERACCNGRCARDRMMDLTRAPFSRLHSLSIGKFPGRISLP
;
A
#
# COMPACT_ATOMS: atom_id res chain seq x y z
N MET A 1 14.38 -8.09 0.63
CA MET A 1 13.10 -8.63 0.14
C MET A 1 13.17 -8.64 -1.38
N SER A 2 12.93 -9.78 -2.00
CA SER A 2 12.64 -9.85 -3.45
C SER A 2 11.30 -9.14 -3.71
N ALA A 3 11.13 -8.60 -4.93
CA ALA A 3 9.90 -7.91 -5.29
C ALA A 3 8.69 -8.86 -5.25
N PHE A 4 7.51 -8.36 -4.89
CA PHE A 4 6.26 -9.13 -4.90
C PHE A 4 5.13 -8.38 -5.60
N TYR A 5 4.07 -9.10 -5.94
CA TYR A 5 2.88 -8.54 -6.61
C TYR A 5 1.68 -8.52 -5.66
N CYS A 6 0.96 -7.41 -5.67
CA CYS A 6 -0.25 -7.24 -4.85
C CYS A 6 -1.25 -6.30 -5.52
N GLU A 7 -2.48 -6.30 -5.01
CA GLU A 7 -3.39 -5.19 -5.26
C GLU A 7 -2.87 -3.94 -4.55
N VAL A 8 -2.86 -2.81 -5.28
CA VAL A 8 -2.50 -1.49 -4.78
C VAL A 8 -3.72 -0.60 -4.88
N THR A 9 -4.00 0.11 -3.80
CA THR A 9 -5.18 0.97 -3.60
C THR A 9 -4.74 2.35 -3.16
N TRP A 10 -5.69 3.25 -2.94
CA TRP A 10 -5.42 4.52 -2.29
C TRP A 10 -6.26 4.73 -1.05
N PHE A 11 -5.74 5.56 -0.14
CA PHE A 11 -6.43 6.01 1.06
C PHE A 11 -6.21 7.50 1.28
N ARG A 12 -7.06 8.08 2.14
CA ARG A 12 -6.90 9.41 2.70
C ARG A 12 -6.38 9.27 4.13
N CYS A 13 -5.32 9.99 4.48
CA CYS A 13 -4.93 10.13 5.90
C CYS A 13 -6.07 10.87 6.64
N GLY A 14 -6.32 10.53 7.91
CA GLY A 14 -7.38 11.18 8.69
C GLY A 14 -7.23 12.70 8.77
N GLU A 15 -8.34 13.43 8.80
CA GLU A 15 -8.34 14.90 8.94
C GLU A 15 -8.28 15.32 10.43
N GLY A 16 -7.54 16.39 10.72
CA GLY A 16 -7.54 17.12 12.00
C GLY A 16 -6.77 16.45 13.15
N GLY A 17 -5.59 16.99 13.51
CA GLY A 17 -4.89 16.88 14.83
C GLY A 17 -4.49 15.51 15.39
N TYR A 18 -5.30 14.48 15.17
CA TYR A 18 -5.19 13.08 15.57
C TYR A 18 -4.94 12.15 14.38
N GLY A 19 -4.91 12.69 13.15
CA GLY A 19 -4.95 11.96 11.87
C GLY A 19 -3.60 11.70 11.18
N GLY A 20 -2.49 11.62 11.93
CA GLY A 20 -1.16 11.38 11.38
C GLY A 20 -0.89 9.95 10.90
N GLY A 21 -1.92 9.10 10.83
CA GLY A 21 -1.73 7.66 10.68
C GLY A 21 -0.95 7.06 11.85
N ALA A 22 -0.65 5.77 11.79
CA ALA A 22 0.10 5.06 12.81
C ALA A 22 1.53 5.60 13.03
N CYS A 23 2.07 6.38 12.07
CA CYS A 23 3.37 7.02 12.18
C CYS A 23 3.31 8.49 12.65
N GLY A 24 2.12 9.04 12.86
CA GLY A 24 1.93 10.43 13.32
C GLY A 24 2.20 11.51 12.28
N ASN A 25 2.57 11.16 11.04
CA ASN A 25 2.98 12.10 9.98
C ASN A 25 2.37 11.81 8.59
N CYS A 26 1.26 11.08 8.52
CA CYS A 26 0.53 10.80 7.29
C CYS A 26 -0.12 12.07 6.74
N HIS A 27 0.13 12.35 5.45
CA HIS A 27 -0.49 13.42 4.69
C HIS A 27 -0.88 12.91 3.30
N SER A 28 -2.15 13.07 2.93
CA SER A 28 -2.71 12.57 1.66
C SER A 28 -2.00 13.12 0.41
N ASP A 29 -1.38 14.29 0.51
CA ASP A 29 -0.70 14.96 -0.59
C ASP A 29 0.82 14.71 -0.64
N ARG A 30 1.36 13.89 0.28
CA ARG A 30 2.77 13.49 0.28
C ARG A 30 2.97 12.11 -0.33
N PHE A 31 4.20 11.78 -0.70
CA PHE A 31 4.56 10.47 -1.26
C PHE A 31 4.70 9.42 -0.15
N GLN A 32 3.56 8.94 0.33
CA GLN A 32 3.45 8.05 1.47
C GLN A 32 2.56 6.85 1.18
N HIS A 33 2.63 5.84 2.04
CA HIS A 33 1.78 4.65 1.97
C HIS A 33 1.54 4.02 3.35
N ALA A 34 0.50 3.20 3.43
CA ALA A 34 0.26 2.30 4.55
C ALA A 34 0.92 0.95 4.30
N TRP A 35 1.53 0.37 5.35
CA TRP A 35 2.18 -0.95 5.28
C TRP A 35 1.65 -1.92 6.35
N PRO A 36 1.31 -3.19 5.99
CA PRO A 36 0.65 -4.09 6.93
C PRO A 36 1.52 -4.46 8.15
N ASN A 37 2.83 -4.61 7.94
CA ASN A 37 3.78 -4.98 8.98
C ASN A 37 4.69 -3.79 9.33
N ALA A 38 4.11 -2.61 9.56
CA ALA A 38 4.91 -1.44 9.95
C ALA A 38 5.37 -1.48 11.42
N SER A 39 4.55 -2.06 12.30
CA SER A 39 4.84 -2.34 13.70
C SER A 39 4.14 -3.65 14.10
N TYR A 40 4.39 -4.12 15.33
CA TYR A 40 3.63 -5.26 15.87
C TYR A 40 2.13 -4.95 15.95
N ASN A 41 1.76 -3.74 16.34
CA ASN A 41 0.36 -3.31 16.39
C ASN A 41 -0.27 -3.29 14.99
N CYS A 42 0.45 -2.81 13.96
CA CYS A 42 -0.03 -2.88 12.58
C CYS A 42 -0.26 -4.32 12.14
N TRP A 43 0.66 -5.23 12.48
CA TRP A 43 0.51 -6.65 12.14
C TRP A 43 -0.76 -7.26 12.72
N LEU A 44 -1.06 -6.98 13.99
CA LEU A 44 -2.25 -7.51 14.68
C LEU A 44 -3.56 -7.06 14.03
N ILE A 45 -3.62 -5.85 13.49
CA ILE A 45 -4.84 -5.34 12.85
C ILE A 45 -4.96 -5.74 11.39
N THR A 46 -3.84 -5.85 10.66
CA THR A 46 -3.84 -6.08 9.21
C THR A 46 -3.80 -7.56 8.82
N ARG A 47 -3.04 -8.38 9.56
CA ARG A 47 -2.95 -9.84 9.44
C ARG A 47 -2.88 -10.37 8.00
N PRO A 48 -1.87 -9.96 7.21
CA PRO A 48 -1.71 -10.46 5.84
C PRO A 48 -1.39 -11.96 5.79
N ASP A 49 -0.90 -12.55 6.89
CA ASP A 49 -0.68 -13.98 7.05
C ASP A 49 -1.95 -14.82 6.87
N ILE A 50 -3.11 -14.29 7.27
CA ILE A 50 -4.41 -14.96 7.09
C ILE A 50 -4.71 -15.17 5.59
N CYS A 51 -4.23 -14.27 4.73
CA CYS A 51 -4.37 -14.39 3.28
C CYS A 51 -3.19 -15.16 2.64
N GLY A 52 -2.35 -15.85 3.43
CA GLY A 52 -1.17 -16.54 2.94
C GLY A 52 -0.04 -15.61 2.46
N ARG A 53 -0.06 -14.32 2.86
CA ARG A 53 0.96 -13.34 2.47
C ARG A 53 1.99 -13.17 3.58
N SER A 54 3.26 -13.37 3.21
CA SER A 54 4.39 -13.05 4.08
C SER A 54 4.99 -11.71 3.69
N VAL A 55 5.08 -10.78 4.65
CA VAL A 55 5.71 -9.48 4.47
C VAL A 55 6.67 -9.14 5.60
N SER A 56 7.85 -8.61 5.25
CA SER A 56 8.86 -8.24 6.25
C SER A 56 8.40 -7.02 7.05
N ARG A 57 8.77 -6.99 8.33
CA ARG A 57 8.54 -5.81 9.17
C ARG A 57 9.40 -4.64 8.69
N ARG A 58 8.78 -3.48 8.47
CA ARG A 58 9.43 -2.24 8.01
C ARG A 58 8.82 -1.04 8.69
N GLY A 59 9.59 -0.33 9.51
CA GLY A 59 9.08 0.80 10.30
C GLY A 59 8.70 2.03 9.48
N CYS A 60 8.07 2.98 10.16
CA CYS A 60 7.76 4.31 9.65
C CYS A 60 8.97 4.96 8.96
N GLY A 61 8.74 5.61 7.82
CA GLY A 61 9.78 6.26 7.01
C GLY A 61 10.53 5.33 6.05
N PHE A 62 10.41 4.00 6.19
CA PHE A 62 11.01 3.06 5.23
C PHE A 62 10.40 3.26 3.84
N ALA A 63 11.25 3.22 2.81
CA ALA A 63 10.84 3.46 1.43
C ALA A 63 10.54 2.16 0.69
N HIS A 64 9.45 2.15 -0.07
CA HIS A 64 9.14 1.13 -1.06
C HIS A 64 8.95 1.78 -2.42
N LYS A 65 9.35 1.05 -3.47
CA LYS A 65 9.01 1.39 -4.84
C LYS A 65 7.78 0.59 -5.26
N THR A 66 6.78 1.30 -5.73
CA THR A 66 5.55 0.73 -6.28
C THR A 66 5.54 0.96 -7.78
N THR A 67 5.51 -0.11 -8.56
CA THR A 67 5.36 -0.08 -10.02
C THR A 67 3.98 -0.56 -10.43
N SER A 68 3.24 0.25 -11.19
CA SER A 68 1.97 -0.15 -11.80
C SER A 68 2.21 -1.19 -12.90
N ARG A 69 1.53 -2.34 -12.84
CA ARG A 69 1.65 -3.37 -13.89
C ARG A 69 0.85 -3.04 -15.15
N CYS A 70 -0.03 -2.04 -15.11
CA CYS A 70 -0.79 -1.56 -16.27
C CYS A 70 0.13 -1.01 -17.36
N HIS A 71 1.08 -0.15 -16.97
CA HIS A 71 1.89 0.66 -17.89
C HIS A 71 3.35 0.82 -17.44
N GLY A 72 3.76 0.19 -16.32
CA GLY A 72 5.17 0.17 -15.88
C GLY A 72 5.68 1.44 -15.19
N ARG A 73 4.85 2.48 -14.99
CA ARG A 73 5.25 3.68 -14.22
C ARG A 73 5.45 3.30 -12.75
N SER A 74 6.35 4.01 -12.08
CA SER A 74 6.67 3.74 -10.68
C SER A 74 6.80 5.01 -9.85
N VAL A 75 6.57 4.87 -8.55
CA VAL A 75 6.80 5.90 -7.53
C VAL A 75 7.48 5.28 -6.33
N THR A 76 8.33 6.06 -5.66
CA THR A 76 8.91 5.69 -4.37
C THR A 76 8.16 6.44 -3.29
N THR A 77 7.68 5.73 -2.28
CA THR A 77 6.89 6.29 -1.17
C THR A 77 7.40 5.77 0.16
N ARG A 78 7.12 6.50 1.24
CA ARG A 78 7.54 6.13 2.60
C ARG A 78 6.36 5.65 3.45
N ILE A 79 6.60 4.67 4.32
CA ILE A 79 5.61 4.19 5.27
C ILE A 79 5.21 5.33 6.22
N ALA A 80 3.91 5.62 6.28
CA ALA A 80 3.33 6.63 7.18
C ALA A 80 2.10 6.12 7.94
N ASP A 81 1.62 4.90 7.66
CA ASP A 81 0.45 4.35 8.34
C ASP A 81 0.48 2.80 8.41
N CYS A 82 -0.38 2.24 9.26
CA CYS A 82 -0.74 0.82 9.26
C CYS A 82 -1.82 0.58 8.22
N GLY A 83 -1.67 -0.46 7.42
CA GLY A 83 -2.71 -0.86 6.47
C GLY A 83 -2.10 -1.41 5.20
N PRO A 84 -2.92 -1.83 4.25
CA PRO A 84 -4.36 -2.11 4.36
C PRO A 84 -4.69 -3.16 5.43
N ARG A 85 -5.96 -3.22 5.86
CA ARG A 85 -6.49 -4.33 6.66
C ARG A 85 -6.61 -5.60 5.81
N THR A 86 -5.48 -6.15 5.36
CA THR A 86 -5.39 -7.22 4.36
C THR A 86 -6.33 -8.39 4.65
N ARG A 87 -6.46 -8.82 5.92
CA ARG A 87 -7.40 -9.88 6.34
C ARG A 87 -8.85 -9.69 5.90
N SER A 88 -9.29 -8.45 5.69
CA SER A 88 -10.65 -8.11 5.24
C SER A 88 -10.81 -8.17 3.71
N PHE A 89 -9.71 -8.33 2.99
CA PHE A 89 -9.62 -8.23 1.53
C PHE A 89 -8.85 -9.43 0.92
N CYS A 90 -8.77 -10.55 1.63
CA CYS A 90 -8.14 -11.76 1.11
C CYS A 90 -8.84 -12.19 -0.19
N GLY A 91 -8.07 -12.47 -1.23
CA GLY A 91 -8.58 -12.88 -2.54
C GLY A 91 -9.11 -11.75 -3.41
N GLU A 92 -9.18 -10.50 -2.93
CA GLU A 92 -9.45 -9.35 -3.80
C GLU A 92 -8.43 -9.31 -4.94
N ARG A 93 -8.89 -8.84 -6.10
CA ARG A 93 -8.12 -8.86 -7.33
C ARG A 93 -8.28 -7.55 -8.08
N ALA A 94 -7.15 -7.02 -8.53
CA ALA A 94 -7.08 -5.98 -9.54
C ALA A 94 -6.39 -6.55 -10.79
N CYS A 95 -6.93 -6.21 -11.96
CA CYS A 95 -6.42 -6.65 -13.25
C CYS A 95 -6.32 -5.46 -14.21
N CYS A 96 -5.34 -5.54 -15.11
CA CYS A 96 -5.12 -4.51 -16.12
C CYS A 96 -4.39 -5.14 -17.29
N ASN A 97 -4.99 -5.11 -18.49
CA ASN A 97 -4.42 -5.70 -19.71
C ASN A 97 -3.96 -7.17 -19.50
N GLY A 98 -4.82 -7.99 -18.89
CA GLY A 98 -4.53 -9.40 -18.57
C GLY A 98 -3.54 -9.63 -17.41
N ARG A 99 -2.90 -8.58 -16.88
CA ARG A 99 -2.00 -8.69 -15.72
C ARG A 99 -2.80 -8.48 -14.45
N CYS A 100 -2.89 -9.51 -13.61
CA CYS A 100 -3.61 -9.42 -12.35
C CYS A 100 -2.66 -9.51 -11.15
N ALA A 101 -3.07 -8.91 -10.05
CA ALA A 101 -2.50 -9.14 -8.73
C ALA A 101 -3.63 -9.32 -7.73
N ARG A 102 -3.35 -10.06 -6.66
CA ARG A 102 -4.31 -10.35 -5.60
C ARG A 102 -3.86 -9.76 -4.29
N ASP A 103 -4.79 -9.70 -3.35
CA ASP A 103 -4.64 -9.29 -1.96
C ASP A 103 -4.15 -7.85 -1.84
N ARG A 104 -4.95 -7.03 -1.15
CA ARG A 104 -4.60 -5.65 -0.89
C ARG A 104 -3.46 -5.61 0.13
N MET A 105 -2.27 -5.19 -0.32
CA MET A 105 -1.06 -5.13 0.52
C MET A 105 -0.41 -3.76 0.57
N MET A 106 -0.90 -2.80 -0.22
CA MET A 106 -0.31 -1.47 -0.35
C MET A 106 -1.41 -0.44 -0.58
N ASP A 107 -1.59 0.48 0.37
CA ASP A 107 -2.44 1.65 0.19
C ASP A 107 -1.55 2.87 0.02
N LEU A 108 -1.62 3.51 -1.15
CA LEU A 108 -0.91 4.75 -1.42
C LEU A 108 -1.73 5.96 -0.94
N THR A 109 -1.08 7.02 -0.51
CA THR A 109 -1.77 8.30 -0.39
C THR A 109 -2.19 8.83 -1.77
N ARG A 110 -3.09 9.82 -1.79
CA ARG A 110 -3.66 10.40 -3.01
C ARG A 110 -2.59 10.84 -4.02
N ALA A 111 -1.58 11.59 -3.57
CA ALA A 111 -0.55 12.14 -4.45
C ALA A 111 0.22 11.08 -5.27
N PRO A 112 0.86 10.05 -4.66
CA PRO A 112 1.54 9.01 -5.41
C PRO A 112 0.60 8.11 -6.20
N PHE A 113 -0.62 7.84 -5.71
CA PHE A 113 -1.59 7.07 -6.49
C PHE A 113 -1.96 7.78 -7.78
N SER A 114 -2.26 9.09 -7.75
CA SER A 114 -2.58 9.90 -8.93
C SER A 114 -1.46 9.96 -9.97
N ARG A 115 -0.21 9.64 -9.60
CA ARG A 115 0.91 9.51 -10.55
C ARG A 115 0.93 8.17 -11.27
N LEU A 116 0.28 7.16 -10.70
CA LEU A 116 0.19 5.82 -11.25
C LEU A 116 -1.16 5.54 -11.89
N HIS A 117 -2.27 6.06 -11.35
CA HIS A 117 -3.60 5.82 -11.88
C HIS A 117 -4.60 6.91 -11.46
N SER A 118 -5.70 7.06 -12.20
CA SER A 118 -6.85 7.88 -11.76
C SER A 118 -7.43 7.35 -10.45
N LEU A 119 -7.67 8.24 -9.48
CA LEU A 119 -8.31 7.90 -8.19
C LEU A 119 -9.66 7.19 -8.36
N SER A 120 -10.37 7.46 -9.46
CA SER A 120 -11.67 6.83 -9.77
C SER A 120 -11.60 5.33 -10.01
N ILE A 121 -10.44 4.78 -10.42
CA ILE A 121 -10.31 3.31 -10.54
C ILE A 121 -10.23 2.64 -9.17
N GLY A 122 -9.81 3.38 -8.14
CA GLY A 122 -9.62 2.89 -6.77
C GLY A 122 -8.43 1.94 -6.56
N LYS A 123 -8.15 1.05 -7.52
CA LYS A 123 -7.14 -0.01 -7.41
C LYS A 123 -6.47 -0.40 -8.72
N PHE A 124 -5.25 -0.91 -8.63
CA PHE A 124 -4.52 -1.47 -9.77
C PHE A 124 -3.58 -2.62 -9.34
N PRO A 125 -3.19 -3.52 -10.26
CA PRO A 125 -2.19 -4.54 -9.98
C PRO A 125 -0.79 -3.92 -9.90
N GLY A 126 -0.12 -4.02 -8.75
CA GLY A 126 1.21 -3.46 -8.52
C GLY A 126 2.31 -4.49 -8.34
N ARG A 127 3.55 -4.02 -8.49
CA ARG A 127 4.79 -4.70 -8.07
C ARG A 127 5.47 -3.83 -7.02
N ILE A 128 5.74 -4.39 -5.85
CA ILE A 128 6.42 -3.71 -4.75
C ILE A 128 7.85 -4.22 -4.66
N SER A 129 8.82 -3.32 -4.62
CA SER A 129 10.24 -3.63 -4.47
C SER A 129 10.93 -2.66 -3.51
N LEU A 130 12.19 -2.95 -3.22
CA LEU A 130 13.09 -1.94 -2.66
C LEU A 130 13.24 -0.76 -3.66
N PRO A 131 13.51 0.46 -3.16
CA PRO A 131 13.71 1.66 -3.97
C PRO A 131 14.73 1.47 -5.10
#